data_AF-A0A925LNP9-F1
#
_entry.id   AF-A0A925LNP9-F1
#
_cell.length_a   1.000
_cell.length_b   1.000
_cell.length_c   1.000
_cell.angle_alpha   90.00
_cell.angle_beta   90.00
_cell.angle_gamma   90.00
#
_symmetry.space_group_name_H-M   'P 1'
#
loop_
_entity.id
_entity.type
_entity.pdbx_description
1 polymer ?
#
loop_
_entity_poly.entity_id
_entity_poly.type
_entity_poly.pdbx_seq_one_letter_code
_entity_poly.pdbx_strand_id
1 'polypeptide(L)'
;MLDTNDDLGAALFKTWTEKQRCDEIQKLVTGYRNGVPVGILCKMSETIAGDRKKAKKYIKLFMTDAERKSAIESASASLQPLVEAVMK
;
A
#
# COMPACT_ATOMS: atom_id res chain seq x y z
N MET A 1 -2.38 -8.51 -19.98
CA MET A 1 -0.93 -8.72 -19.76
C MET A 1 -0.33 -7.39 -19.32
N LEU A 2 -0.16 -7.22 -18.01
CA LEU A 2 0.55 -6.07 -17.39
C LEU A 2 1.70 -6.57 -16.48
N ASP A 3 2.11 -7.84 -16.64
CA ASP A 3 3.04 -8.51 -15.71
C ASP A 3 4.48 -7.96 -15.75
N THR A 4 4.91 -7.33 -16.85
CA THR A 4 6.31 -6.89 -17.00
C THR A 4 6.63 -5.61 -16.23
N ASN A 5 5.63 -4.76 -15.97
CA ASN A 5 5.84 -3.49 -15.26
C ASN A 5 5.82 -3.65 -13.73
N ASP A 6 5.02 -4.59 -13.21
CA ASP A 6 4.99 -4.87 -11.77
C ASP A 6 6.36 -5.36 -11.28
N ASP A 7 7.05 -6.18 -12.08
CA ASP A 7 8.35 -6.74 -11.72
C ASP A 7 9.50 -5.70 -11.81
N LEU A 8 9.45 -4.79 -12.79
CA LEU A 8 10.46 -3.73 -12.91
C LEU A 8 10.39 -2.73 -11.75
N GLY A 9 9.18 -2.31 -11.37
CA GLY A 9 8.96 -1.46 -10.20
C GLY A 9 9.41 -2.15 -8.91
N ALA A 10 9.02 -3.41 -8.72
CA ALA A 10 9.44 -4.21 -7.57
C ALA A 10 10.97 -4.37 -7.50
N ALA A 11 11.63 -4.61 -8.63
CA ALA A 11 13.08 -4.72 -8.73
C ALA A 11 13.79 -3.41 -8.36
N LEU A 12 13.24 -2.26 -8.76
CA LEU A 12 13.76 -0.95 -8.36
C LEU A 12 13.67 -0.78 -6.83
N PHE A 13 12.50 -1.03 -6.23
CA PHE A 13 12.34 -0.86 -4.78
C PHE A 13 13.23 -1.80 -3.97
N LYS A 14 13.61 -2.97 -4.50
CA LYS A 14 14.58 -3.87 -3.85
C LYS A 14 15.93 -3.19 -3.58
N THR A 15 16.34 -2.25 -4.45
CA THR A 15 17.58 -1.48 -4.28
C THR A 15 17.46 -0.35 -3.26
N TRP A 16 16.24 0.01 -2.86
CA TRP A 16 16.00 1.11 -1.93
C TRP A 16 16.19 0.67 -0.48
N THR A 17 16.70 1.60 0.33
CA THR A 17 16.76 1.48 1.79
C THR A 17 15.37 1.40 2.41
N GLU A 18 15.29 0.91 3.64
CA GLU A 18 14.03 0.85 4.38
C GLU A 18 13.39 2.24 4.53
N LYS A 19 14.21 3.26 4.80
CA LYS A 19 13.75 4.65 4.91
C LYS A 19 13.10 5.14 3.62
N GLN A 20 13.74 4.92 2.47
CA GLN A 20 13.19 5.35 1.17
C GLN A 20 11.84 4.69 0.87
N ARG A 21 11.70 3.39 1.16
CA ARG A 21 10.41 2.68 0.99
C ARG A 21 9.34 3.24 1.91
N CYS A 22 9.69 3.51 3.17
CA CYS A 22 8.79 4.10 4.16
C CYS A 22 8.33 5.51 3.73
N ASP A 23 9.27 6.37 3.35
CA ASP A 23 9.00 7.74 2.90
C ASP A 23 8.11 7.76 1.64
N GLU A 24 8.25 6.78 0.73
CA GLU A 24 7.41 6.67 -0.46
C GLU A 24 5.99 6.19 -0.12
N ILE A 25 5.84 5.23 0.79
CA ILE A 25 4.52 4.80 1.28
C ILE A 25 3.81 5.95 2.00
N GLN A 26 4.53 6.82 2.70
CA GLN A 26 3.95 8.04 3.27
C GLN A 26 3.34 8.94 2.19
N LYS A 27 4.04 9.15 1.06
CA LYS A 27 3.49 9.91 -0.07
C LYS A 27 2.28 9.23 -0.67
N LEU A 28 2.30 7.90 -0.78
CA LEU A 28 1.19 7.12 -1.29
C LEU A 28 -0.06 7.22 -0.40
N VAL A 29 0.11 7.27 0.93
CA VAL A 29 -0.98 7.56 1.88
C VAL A 29 -1.53 8.97 1.69
N THR A 30 -0.68 9.98 1.44
CA THR A 30 -1.14 11.31 1.06
C THR A 30 -1.93 11.28 -0.26
N GLY A 31 -1.49 10.49 -1.25
CA GLY A 31 -2.24 10.27 -2.48
C GLY A 31 -3.61 9.66 -2.23
N TYR A 32 -3.71 8.67 -1.35
CA TYR A 32 -5.00 8.07 -0.94
C TYR A 32 -5.95 9.10 -0.33
N ARG A 33 -5.45 9.94 0.58
CA ARG A 33 -6.24 11.06 1.15
C ARG A 33 -6.73 12.05 0.10
N ASN A 34 -6.01 12.15 -1.02
CA ASN A 34 -6.36 12.99 -2.17
C ASN A 34 -7.16 12.24 -3.26
N GLY A 35 -7.65 11.03 -2.98
CA GLY A 35 -8.55 10.29 -3.87
C GLY A 35 -7.91 9.15 -4.67
N VAL A 36 -6.65 8.79 -4.42
CA VAL A 36 -6.10 7.55 -4.98
C VAL A 36 -6.89 6.34 -4.44
N PRO A 37 -7.36 5.42 -5.29
CA PRO A 37 -8.11 4.25 -4.84
C PRO A 37 -7.37 3.38 -3.81
N VAL A 38 -8.10 2.90 -2.80
CA VAL A 38 -7.54 2.06 -1.72
C VAL A 38 -6.83 0.80 -2.24
N GLY A 39 -7.33 0.21 -3.33
CA GLY A 39 -6.69 -0.95 -3.96
C GLY A 39 -5.29 -0.63 -4.50
N ILE A 40 -5.10 0.58 -5.06
CA ILE A 40 -3.78 1.04 -5.53
C ILE A 40 -2.85 1.27 -4.35
N LEU A 41 -3.34 1.93 -3.28
CA LEU A 41 -2.58 2.11 -2.04
C LEU A 41 -2.06 0.77 -1.49
N CYS A 42 -2.92 -0.23 -1.36
CA CYS A 42 -2.54 -1.54 -0.83
C CYS A 42 -1.53 -2.26 -1.73
N LYS A 43 -1.80 -2.38 -3.03
CA LYS A 43 -0.90 -3.08 -3.96
C LYS A 43 0.46 -2.41 -4.03
N MET A 44 0.49 -1.09 -4.21
CA MET A 44 1.75 -0.35 -4.32
C MET A 44 2.52 -0.37 -3.01
N SER A 45 1.84 -0.34 -1.85
CA SER A 45 2.52 -0.48 -0.56
C SER A 45 3.17 -1.86 -0.40
N GLU A 46 2.53 -2.95 -0.85
CA GLU A 46 3.14 -4.28 -0.87
C GLU A 46 4.36 -4.32 -1.80
N THR A 47 4.24 -3.77 -3.01
CA THR A 47 5.34 -3.71 -3.98
C THR A 47 6.52 -2.87 -3.48
N ILE A 48 6.27 -1.70 -2.92
CA ILE A 48 7.31 -0.80 -2.38
C ILE A 48 7.98 -1.42 -1.15
N ALA A 49 7.20 -1.95 -0.21
CA ALA A 49 7.74 -2.56 0.99
C ALA A 49 8.52 -3.86 0.68
N GLY A 50 8.13 -4.55 -0.39
CA GLY A 50 8.66 -5.85 -0.82
C GLY A 50 7.98 -7.04 -0.13
N ASP A 51 7.15 -6.80 0.88
CA ASP A 51 6.29 -7.80 1.50
C ASP A 51 5.09 -7.14 2.22
N ARG A 52 4.02 -7.94 2.40
CA ARG A 52 2.77 -7.48 3.02
C ARG A 52 2.90 -7.09 4.49
N LYS A 53 3.76 -7.78 5.25
CA LYS A 53 3.91 -7.52 6.70
C LYS A 53 4.50 -6.14 6.93
N LYS A 54 5.51 -5.75 6.14
CA LYS A 54 6.10 -4.42 6.15
C LYS A 54 5.14 -3.36 5.63
N ALA A 55 4.42 -3.63 4.54
CA ALA A 55 3.40 -2.72 4.04
C ALA A 55 2.38 -2.36 5.13
N LYS A 56 1.85 -3.36 5.83
CA LYS A 56 0.95 -3.18 6.98
C LYS A 56 1.58 -2.36 8.10
N LYS A 57 2.86 -2.60 8.44
CA LYS A 57 3.59 -1.80 9.44
C LYS A 57 3.65 -0.32 9.05
N TYR A 58 4.02 0.00 7.80
CA TYR A 58 4.11 1.39 7.34
C TYR A 58 2.74 2.06 7.21
N ILE A 59 1.73 1.34 6.71
CA ILE A 59 0.36 1.84 6.65
C ILE A 59 -0.15 2.23 8.05
N LYS A 60 0.09 1.40 9.07
CA LYS A 60 -0.27 1.73 10.46
C LYS A 60 0.49 2.91 11.05
N LEU A 61 1.69 3.20 10.53
CA LEU A 61 2.47 4.36 10.97
C LEU A 61 1.86 5.68 10.46
N PHE A 62 1.27 5.66 9.26
CA PHE A 62 0.81 6.88 8.58
C PHE A 62 -0.70 7.07 8.54
N MET A 63 -1.47 5.99 8.70
CA MET A 63 -2.94 6.02 8.74
C MET A 63 -3.44 5.72 10.15
N THR A 64 -4.38 6.53 10.60
CA THR A 64 -5.12 6.32 11.85
C THR A 64 -6.01 5.08 11.78
N ASP A 65 -6.42 4.56 12.93
CA ASP A 65 -7.33 3.41 12.99
C ASP A 65 -8.67 3.69 12.30
N ALA A 66 -9.18 4.92 12.42
CA ALA A 66 -10.42 5.35 11.77
C ALA A 66 -10.28 5.36 10.24
N GLU A 67 -9.19 5.92 9.71
CA GLU A 67 -8.91 5.93 8.27
C GLU A 67 -8.81 4.50 7.71
N ARG A 68 -8.14 3.59 8.43
CA ARG A 68 -8.00 2.19 8.00
C ARG A 68 -9.33 1.43 8.03
N LYS A 69 -10.19 1.67 9.03
CA LYS A 69 -11.55 1.11 9.06
C LYS A 69 -12.38 1.60 7.89
N SER A 70 -12.39 2.91 7.64
CA SER A 70 -13.10 3.50 6.50
C SER A 70 -12.58 2.97 5.16
N ALA A 71 -11.27 2.74 5.03
CA ALA A 71 -10.66 2.12 3.85
C ALA A 71 -11.16 0.68 3.61
N ILE A 72 -11.34 -0.11 4.67
CA ILE A 72 -11.90 -1.46 4.59
C ILE A 72 -13.37 -1.42 4.18
N GLU A 73 -14.15 -0.53 4.78
CA GLU A 73 -15.61 -0.40 4.52
C GLU A 73 -15.91 0.12 3.11
N SER A 74 -15.05 0.98 2.56
CA SER A 74 -15.19 1.53 1.21
C SER A 74 -14.66 0.60 0.11
N ALA A 75 -14.03 -0.52 0.47
CA ALA A 75 -13.49 -1.45 -0.50
C ALA A 75 -14.60 -2.24 -1.21
N SER A 76 -14.52 -2.34 -2.54
CA SER A 76 -15.36 -3.28 -3.29
C SER A 76 -15.15 -4.73 -2.81
N ALA A 77 -16.18 -5.56 -2.90
CA ALA A 77 -16.14 -6.96 -2.46
C ALA A 77 -14.94 -7.75 -3.02
N SER A 78 -14.55 -7.49 -4.27
CA SER A 78 -13.39 -8.12 -4.91
C SER A 78 -12.05 -7.71 -4.32
N LEU A 79 -11.95 -6.50 -3.74
CA LEU A 79 -10.72 -5.97 -3.15
C LEU A 79 -10.68 -6.13 -1.62
N GLN A 80 -11.81 -6.48 -1.01
CA GLN A 80 -11.93 -6.58 0.45
C GLN A 80 -10.88 -7.51 1.09
N PRO A 81 -10.58 -8.72 0.55
CA PRO A 81 -9.54 -9.57 1.13
C PRO A 81 -8.15 -8.93 1.12
N LEU A 82 -7.82 -8.20 0.05
CA LEU A 82 -6.55 -7.49 -0.09
C LEU A 82 -6.47 -6.33 0.91
N VAL A 83 -7.51 -5.49 0.93
CA VAL A 83 -7.56 -4.31 1.79
C VAL A 83 -7.52 -4.71 3.25
N GLU A 84 -8.29 -5.71 3.66
CA GLU A 84 -8.25 -6.23 5.04
C GLU A 84 -6.87 -6.76 5.43
N ALA A 85 -6.18 -7.47 4.54
CA ALA A 85 -4.88 -8.05 4.83
C ALA A 85 -3.80 -6.99 5.11
N VAL A 86 -3.93 -5.79 4.54
CA VAL A 86 -3.00 -4.66 4.71
C VAL A 86 -3.45 -3.70 5.82
N MET A 87 -4.76 -3.47 5.97
CA MET A 87 -5.32 -2.41 6.82
C MET A 87 -5.68 -2.85 8.26
N LYS A 88 -5.99 -4.14 8.48
CA LYS A 88 -6.20 -4.71 9.83
C LYS A 88 -4.89 -4.71 10.61
#